data_AF-A0A956Y446-F1
#
_entry.id   AF-A0A956Y446-F1
#
_cell.length_a   1.000
_cell.length_b   1.000
_cell.length_c   1.000
_cell.angle_alpha   90.00
_cell.angle_beta   90.00
_cell.angle_gamma   90.00
#
_symmetry.space_group_name_H-M   'P 1'
#
loop_
_entity.id
_entity.type
_entity.pdbx_description
1 polymer ?
#
loop_
_entity_poly.entity_id
_entity_poly.type
_entity_poly.pdbx_seq_one_letter_code
_entity_poly.pdbx_strand_id
1 'polypeptide(L)'
;MSDEHDIQETTDIRQFFSEHYTVSKRQLGIFLLVVGVLGFASILGIDIVDFGRDGGIGPAQQAALAILFVVAVIGALLIPLGNKPA
;
A
#
# COMPACT_ATOMS: atom_id res chain seq x y z
N MET A 1 -40.55 17.15 23.05
CA MET A 1 -39.71 17.03 24.25
C MET A 1 -39.73 15.56 24.61
N SER A 2 -38.71 14.74 24.44
CA SER A 2 -37.27 14.85 24.17
C SER A 2 -36.77 13.38 24.36
N ASP A 3 -35.79 12.79 23.69
CA ASP A 3 -34.78 13.23 22.78
C ASP A 3 -34.42 12.07 21.84
N GLU A 4 -34.03 12.51 20.65
CA GLU A 4 -33.26 11.83 19.64
C GLU A 4 -31.93 11.32 20.24
N HIS A 5 -31.67 10.01 20.19
CA HIS A 5 -30.32 9.47 20.33
C HIS A 5 -30.09 8.39 19.28
N ASP A 6 -30.04 8.86 18.03
CA ASP A 6 -29.46 8.19 16.88
C ASP A 6 -27.93 8.32 16.98
N ILE A 7 -27.26 7.46 17.75
CA ILE A 7 -25.78 7.38 17.73
C ILE A 7 -25.34 5.94 18.02
N GLN A 8 -25.23 5.12 16.98
CA GLN A 8 -24.23 4.05 16.99
C GLN A 8 -23.86 3.58 15.56
N GLU A 9 -23.23 4.45 14.78
CA GLU A 9 -22.35 4.00 13.69
C GLU A 9 -21.12 3.32 14.31
N THR A 10 -21.23 2.04 14.69
CA THR A 10 -20.03 1.23 14.96
C THR A 10 -19.54 0.73 13.62
N THR A 11 -18.44 1.29 13.12
CA THR A 11 -17.61 0.60 12.12
C THR A 11 -17.10 -0.68 12.78
N ASP A 12 -17.87 -1.76 12.67
CA ASP A 12 -17.57 -3.04 13.31
C ASP A 12 -16.36 -3.65 12.61
N ILE A 13 -15.20 -3.55 13.25
CA ILE A 13 -13.92 -4.14 12.81
C ILE A 13 -14.03 -5.65 12.56
N ARG A 14 -15.05 -6.34 13.08
CA ARG A 14 -15.31 -7.75 12.77
C ARG A 14 -15.72 -7.97 11.32
N GLN A 15 -16.28 -6.96 10.66
CA GLN A 15 -16.68 -7.03 9.25
C GLN A 15 -15.47 -7.13 8.31
N PHE A 16 -14.32 -6.56 8.68
CA PHE A 16 -13.04 -6.75 7.96
C PHE A 16 -12.51 -8.19 8.02
N PHE A 17 -12.86 -8.95 9.06
CA PHE A 17 -12.44 -10.35 9.25
C PHE A 17 -13.52 -11.37 8.83
N SER A 18 -14.64 -10.91 8.26
CA SER A 18 -15.68 -11.81 7.75
C SER A 18 -15.25 -12.45 6.43
N GLU A 19 -15.45 -13.76 6.26
CA GLU A 19 -15.02 -14.55 5.09
C GLU A 19 -15.61 -14.08 3.73
N HIS A 20 -16.49 -13.07 3.73
CA HIS A 20 -17.10 -12.48 2.54
C HIS A 20 -16.56 -11.10 2.17
N TYR A 21 -15.58 -10.57 2.91
CA TYR A 21 -14.92 -9.31 2.54
C TYR A 21 -13.90 -9.56 1.44
N THR A 22 -14.30 -9.39 0.18
CA THR A 22 -13.36 -9.45 -0.94
C THR A 22 -12.79 -8.07 -1.28
N VAL A 23 -11.48 -7.91 -1.11
CA VAL A 23 -10.76 -6.71 -1.56
C VAL A 23 -10.90 -6.60 -3.07
N SER A 24 -11.30 -5.42 -3.57
CA SER A 24 -11.40 -5.25 -5.02
C SER A 24 -10.02 -5.22 -5.65
N LYS A 25 -9.87 -5.72 -6.88
CA LYS A 25 -8.59 -5.65 -7.62
C LYS A 25 -8.05 -4.22 -7.69
N ARG A 26 -8.95 -3.23 -7.77
CA ARG A 26 -8.60 -1.80 -7.67
C ARG A 26 -8.03 -1.41 -6.31
N GLN A 27 -8.62 -1.82 -5.20
CA GLN A 27 -8.11 -1.54 -3.86
C GLN A 27 -6.74 -2.18 -3.64
N LEU A 28 -6.59 -3.45 -4.04
CA LEU A 28 -5.30 -4.15 -3.99
C LEU A 28 -4.26 -3.44 -4.87
N GLY A 29 -4.64 -3.03 -6.08
CA GLY A 29 -3.77 -2.30 -7.00
C GLY A 29 -3.28 -0.98 -6.42
N ILE A 30 -4.18 -0.19 -5.82
CA ILE A 30 -3.83 1.07 -5.14
C ILE A 30 -2.87 0.78 -3.98
N PHE A 31 -3.17 -0.22 -3.15
CA PHE A 31 -2.33 -0.58 -2.01
C PHE A 31 -0.90 -0.94 -2.45
N LEU A 32 -0.76 -1.85 -3.43
CA LEU A 32 0.54 -2.26 -3.96
C LEU A 32 1.30 -1.08 -4.58
N LEU A 33 0.59 -0.21 -5.31
CA LEU A 33 1.20 0.99 -5.90
C LEU A 33 1.74 1.94 -4.82
N VAL A 34 0.94 2.22 -3.79
CA VAL A 34 1.35 3.11 -2.69
C VAL A 34 2.54 2.52 -1.93
N VAL A 35 2.49 1.23 -1.58
CA VAL A 35 3.59 0.55 -0.87
C VAL A 35 4.86 0.54 -1.72
N GLY A 36 4.76 0.21 -3.01
CA GLY A 36 5.89 0.20 -3.93
C GLY A 36 6.54 1.57 -4.07
N VAL A 37 5.73 2.62 -4.30
CA VAL A 37 6.23 3.99 -4.47
C VAL A 37 6.83 4.55 -3.18
N LEU A 38 6.14 4.41 -2.04
CA LEU A 38 6.65 4.91 -0.76
C LEU A 38 7.90 4.16 -0.32
N GLY A 39 7.93 2.84 -0.46
CA GLY A 39 9.12 2.04 -0.16
C GLY A 39 10.30 2.45 -1.04
N PHE A 40 10.08 2.64 -2.33
CA PHE A 40 11.13 3.04 -3.27
C PHE A 40 11.68 4.42 -2.92
N ALA A 41 10.80 5.40 -2.68
CA ALA A 41 11.18 6.74 -2.25
C ALA A 41 11.92 6.73 -0.91
N SER A 42 11.53 5.85 0.02
CA SER A 42 12.19 5.73 1.33
C SER A 42 13.62 5.22 1.21
N ILE A 43 13.88 4.21 0.36
CA ILE A 43 15.25 3.71 0.14
C ILE A 43 16.13 4.79 -0.49
N LEU A 44 15.61 5.50 -1.50
CA LEU A 44 16.34 6.63 -2.08
C LEU A 44 16.56 7.77 -1.07
N GLY A 45 15.57 8.02 -0.20
CA GLY A 45 15.68 9.03 0.86
C GLY A 45 16.77 8.68 1.87
N ILE A 46 16.86 7.40 2.26
CA ILE A 46 17.94 6.90 3.13
C ILE A 46 19.29 7.11 2.46
N ASP A 47 19.43 6.75 1.18
CA ASP A 47 20.67 6.97 0.41
C ASP A 47 21.07 8.45 0.35
N ILE A 48 20.11 9.36 0.16
CA ILE A 48 20.34 10.83 0.18
C ILE A 48 20.81 11.31 1.57
N VAL A 49 20.30 10.74 2.65
CA VAL A 49 20.69 11.12 4.02
C VAL A 49 22.03 10.49 4.43
N ASP A 50 22.33 9.28 3.96
CA ASP A 50 23.55 8.52 4.28
C ASP A 50 24.78 8.93 3.43
N PHE A 51 24.71 10.04 2.67
CA PHE A 51 25.83 10.63 1.93
C PHE A 51 27.05 10.89 2.86
N GLY A 52 27.94 9.91 2.98
CA GLY A 52 29.20 10.08 3.73
C GLY A 52 29.90 8.83 4.26
N ARG A 53 29.30 7.63 4.18
CA ARG A 53 29.82 6.43 4.88
C ARG A 53 30.25 5.23 4.03
N ASP A 54 30.65 5.47 2.78
CA ASP A 54 31.07 4.51 1.75
C ASP A 54 29.95 4.02 0.81
N GLY A 55 30.06 4.40 -0.47
CA GLY A 55 29.83 3.45 -1.58
C GLY A 55 28.44 3.31 -2.23
N GLY A 56 27.52 4.28 -2.12
CA GLY A 56 26.27 4.28 -2.89
C GLY A 56 25.32 3.10 -2.61
N ILE A 57 24.37 2.86 -3.54
CA ILE A 57 23.29 1.89 -3.33
C ILE A 57 23.85 0.46 -3.31
N GLY A 58 23.87 -0.15 -2.11
CA GLY A 58 24.35 -1.52 -1.90
C GLY A 58 23.51 -2.58 -2.63
N PRO A 59 24.06 -3.78 -2.93
CA PRO A 59 23.37 -4.81 -3.70
C PRO A 59 21.98 -5.20 -3.16
N ALA A 60 21.82 -5.22 -1.83
CA ALA A 60 20.54 -5.48 -1.20
C ALA A 60 19.51 -4.36 -1.44
N GLN A 61 19.94 -3.09 -1.42
CA GLN A 61 19.07 -1.95 -1.72
C GLN A 61 18.69 -1.95 -3.21
N GLN A 62 19.60 -2.31 -4.11
CA GLN A 62 19.29 -2.45 -5.54
C GLN A 62 18.21 -3.51 -5.78
N ALA A 63 18.33 -4.67 -5.13
CA ALA A 63 17.31 -5.71 -5.20
C ALA A 63 15.97 -5.23 -4.62
N ALA A 64 16.00 -4.55 -3.48
CA ALA A 64 14.80 -3.98 -2.86
C ALA A 64 14.11 -2.95 -3.76
N LEU A 65 14.87 -2.03 -4.39
CA LEU A 65 14.35 -1.06 -5.35
C LEU A 65 13.72 -1.75 -6.56
N ALA A 66 14.36 -2.79 -7.10
CA ALA A 66 13.80 -3.57 -8.21
C ALA A 66 12.49 -4.27 -7.83
N ILE A 67 12.42 -4.88 -6.65
CA ILE A 67 11.19 -5.52 -6.15
C ILE A 67 10.08 -4.48 -5.96
N LEU A 68 10.38 -3.35 -5.31
CA LEU A 68 9.42 -2.27 -5.06
C LEU A 68 8.90 -1.66 -6.37
N PHE A 69 9.77 -1.52 -7.37
CA PHE A 69 9.37 -1.09 -8.71
C PHE A 69 8.41 -2.09 -9.36
N VAL A 70 8.72 -3.39 -9.32
CA VAL A 70 7.83 -4.44 -9.86
C VAL A 70 6.49 -4.45 -9.13
N VAL A 71 6.50 -4.34 -7.80
CA VAL A 71 5.28 -4.25 -6.98
C VAL A 71 4.44 -3.03 -7.38
N ALA A 72 5.06 -1.87 -7.57
CA ALA A 72 4.36 -0.66 -8.02
C ALA A 72 3.75 -0.83 -9.42
N VAL A 73 4.47 -1.46 -10.35
CA VAL A 73 3.97 -1.76 -11.70
C VAL A 73 2.78 -2.73 -11.64
N ILE A 74 2.87 -3.81 -10.87
CA ILE A 74 1.76 -4.75 -10.68
C ILE A 74 0.55 -4.02 -10.08
N GLY A 75 0.78 -3.18 -9.07
CA GLY A 75 -0.25 -2.34 -8.47
C GLY A 75 -0.93 -1.43 -9.50
N ALA A 76 -0.15 -0.72 -10.32
CA ALA A 76 -0.63 0.14 -11.39
C ALA A 76 -1.49 -0.64 -12.40
N LEU A 77 -1.05 -1.84 -12.79
CA LEU A 77 -1.76 -2.70 -13.73
C LEU A 77 -3.08 -3.23 -13.17
N LEU A 78 -3.19 -3.42 -11.86
CA LEU A 78 -4.43 -3.87 -11.20
C LEU A 78 -5.50 -2.78 -11.08
N ILE A 79 -5.13 -1.50 -11.10
CA ILE A 79 -6.08 -0.37 -11.04
C ILE A 79 -7.13 -0.40 -12.17
N PRO A 80 -6.75 -0.52 -13.47
CA PRO A 80 -7.71 -0.58 -14.56
C PRO A 80 -8.51 -1.89 -14.63
N LEU A 81 -8.11 -2.96 -13.93
CA LEU A 81 -8.86 -4.23 -13.89
C LEU A 81 -10.20 -4.11 -13.12
N GLY A 82 -10.44 -2.99 -12.45
CA GLY A 82 -11.74 -2.59 -11.95
C GLY A 82 -12.19 -3.30 -10.67
N ASN A 83 -13.48 -3.19 -10.38
CA ASN A 83 -14.08 -3.63 -9.10
C ASN A 83 -14.44 -5.12 -9.04
N LYS A 84 -13.78 -5.97 -9.83
CA LYS A 84 -13.95 -7.41 -9.69
C LYS A 84 -13.28 -7.85 -8.38
N PRO A 85 -13.91 -8.73 -7.59
CA PRO A 85 -13.29 -9.30 -6.40
C PRO A 85 -11.92 -9.89 -6.78
N ALA A 86 -10.86 -9.56 -6.04
CA ALA A 86 -9.53 -10.13 -6.24
C ALA A 86 -9.57 -11.64 -5.98
#